data_AF-A0A9D2AQ10-F1
#
_entry.id   AF-A0A9D2AQ10-F1
#
_cell.length_a   1.000
_cell.length_b   1.000
_cell.length_c   1.000
_cell.angle_alpha   90.00
_cell.angle_beta   90.00
_cell.angle_gamma   90.00
#
_symmetry.space_group_name_H-M   'P 1'
#
loop_
_entity.id
_entity.type
_entity.pdbx_description
1 polymer ?
#
loop_
_entity_poly.entity_id
_entity_poly.type
_entity_poly.pdbx_seq_one_letter_code
_entity_poly.pdbx_strand_id
1 'polypeptide(L)'
;MKLYFKNDRDRDFLAAYHKVLHDLGDKAPYVSREELIERTISGGAPRFYVTYELARRNICSILQGKPYPCNNRLKQEMYQELTRRTLECMERCKNRKSFNEALMTVLSEHSAPRFYMTIKSARNLLSQLQRKQRNLQRSHH
;
A
#
# COMPACT_ATOMS: atom_id res chain seq x y z
N MET A 1 14.47 -5.11 9.82
CA MET A 1 14.05 -4.44 8.56
C MET A 1 13.32 -3.15 8.92
N LYS A 2 13.89 -1.98 8.59
CA LYS A 2 13.31 -0.67 8.94
C LYS A 2 11.99 -0.50 8.17
N LEU A 3 10.89 -0.23 8.87
CA LEU A 3 9.58 -0.01 8.25
C LEU A 3 9.51 1.42 7.71
N TYR A 4 10.18 1.66 6.58
CA TYR A 4 10.03 2.90 5.83
C TYR A 4 8.55 3.11 5.50
N PHE A 5 8.05 4.34 5.69
CA PHE A 5 6.65 4.74 5.49
C PHE A 5 5.62 4.11 6.45
N LYS A 6 6.03 3.50 7.57
CA LYS A 6 5.06 2.95 8.55
C LYS A 6 4.01 3.99 8.95
N ASN A 7 4.45 5.17 9.36
CA ASN A 7 3.55 6.22 9.84
C ASN A 7 2.62 6.74 8.74
N ASP A 8 3.14 6.93 7.52
CA ASP A 8 2.32 7.34 6.37
C ASP A 8 1.29 6.29 6.01
N ARG A 9 1.70 5.02 5.91
CA ARG A 9 0.79 3.91 5.62
C ARG A 9 -0.31 3.79 6.67
N ASP A 10 0.06 3.90 7.95
CA ASP A 10 -0.88 3.76 9.05
C ASP A 10 -1.90 4.92 9.07
N ARG A 11 -1.46 6.16 8.76
CA ARG A 11 -2.32 7.34 8.58
C ARG A 11 -3.27 7.13 7.40
N ASP A 12 -2.73 6.78 6.24
CA ASP A 12 -3.49 6.66 5.00
C ASP A 12 -4.49 5.48 5.07
N PHE A 13 -4.11 4.38 5.73
CA PHE A 13 -5.00 3.26 6.02
C PHE A 13 -6.19 3.70 6.88
N LEU A 14 -5.95 4.48 7.92
CA LEU A 14 -7.03 4.95 8.79
C LEU A 14 -7.95 5.95 8.07
N ALA A 15 -7.37 6.83 7.25
CA ALA A 15 -8.15 7.73 6.40
C ALA A 15 -9.02 6.95 5.40
N ALA A 16 -8.48 5.92 4.74
CA ALA A 16 -9.24 5.04 3.87
C ALA A 16 -10.35 4.29 4.62
N TYR A 17 -10.08 3.81 5.84
CA TYR A 17 -11.09 3.15 6.68
C TYR A 17 -12.24 4.09 7.05
N HIS A 18 -11.94 5.33 7.46
CA HIS A 18 -12.96 6.34 7.75
C HIS A 18 -13.74 6.73 6.49
N LYS A 19 -13.08 6.78 5.33
CA LYS A 19 -13.77 7.01 4.05
C LYS A 19 -14.76 5.88 3.75
N VAL A 20 -14.36 4.62 3.91
CA VAL A 20 -15.27 3.47 3.71
C VAL A 20 -16.48 3.55 4.64
N LEU A 21 -16.29 3.93 5.91
CA LEU A 21 -17.39 4.14 6.85
C LEU A 21 -18.31 5.28 6.41
N HIS A 22 -17.73 6.41 5.99
CA HIS A 22 -18.48 7.57 5.51
C HIS A 22 -19.29 7.23 4.25
N ASP A 23 -18.68 6.57 3.28
CA ASP A 23 -19.31 6.19 2.00
C ASP A 23 -20.45 5.17 2.20
N LEU A 24 -20.43 4.42 3.31
CA LEU A 24 -21.51 3.50 3.68
C LEU A 24 -22.70 4.19 4.36
N GLY A 25 -22.48 5.36 4.99
CA GLY A 25 -23.51 6.11 5.71
C GLY A 25 -24.29 5.21 6.69
N ASP A 26 -25.62 5.23 6.59
CA ASP A 26 -26.53 4.49 7.45
C ASP A 26 -26.38 2.96 7.36
N LYS A 27 -25.72 2.45 6.32
CA LYS A 27 -25.44 1.02 6.19
C LYS A 27 -24.25 0.57 7.03
N ALA A 28 -23.39 1.50 7.48
CA ALA A 28 -22.14 1.17 8.17
C ALA A 28 -22.34 0.30 9.43
N PRO A 29 -23.36 0.49 10.29
CA PRO A 29 -23.60 -0.36 11.46
C PRO A 29 -23.94 -1.82 11.12
N TYR A 30 -24.45 -2.08 9.92
CA TYR A 30 -24.88 -3.41 9.47
C TYR A 30 -23.79 -4.17 8.71
N VAL A 31 -22.65 -3.53 8.43
CA VAL A 31 -21.52 -4.15 7.74
C VAL A 31 -20.52 -4.68 8.76
N SER A 32 -20.09 -5.93 8.57
CA SER A 32 -19.12 -6.54 9.47
C SER A 32 -17.79 -5.79 9.46
N ARG A 33 -17.08 -5.80 10.59
CA ARG A 33 -15.75 -5.19 10.68
C ARG A 33 -14.76 -5.79 9.68
N GLU A 34 -14.85 -7.10 9.41
CA GLU A 34 -13.99 -7.77 8.43
C GLU A 34 -14.26 -7.26 7.02
N GLU A 35 -15.52 -7.08 6.65
CA GLU A 35 -15.89 -6.52 5.35
C GLU A 35 -15.46 -5.06 5.19
N LEU A 36 -15.59 -4.24 6.24
CA LEU A 36 -15.04 -2.88 6.23
C LEU A 36 -13.53 -2.87 6.00
N ILE A 37 -12.80 -3.78 6.66
CA ILE A 37 -11.35 -3.92 6.49
C ILE A 37 -11.01 -4.39 5.07
N GLU A 38 -11.74 -5.38 4.54
CA GLU A 38 -11.53 -5.89 3.18
C GLU A 38 -11.71 -4.77 2.14
N ARG A 39 -12.81 -4.00 2.24
CA ARG A 39 -13.05 -2.83 1.39
C ARG A 39 -11.95 -1.78 1.52
N THR A 40 -11.43 -1.57 2.73
CA THR A 40 -10.35 -0.61 2.98
C THR A 40 -9.05 -1.04 2.33
N ILE A 41 -8.62 -2.30 2.51
CA ILE A 41 -7.33 -2.76 2.00
C ILE A 41 -7.34 -2.98 0.49
N SER A 42 -8.50 -3.35 -0.06
CA SER A 42 -8.74 -3.53 -1.49
C SER A 42 -9.04 -2.22 -2.21
N GLY A 43 -9.39 -1.17 -1.46
CA GLY A 43 -9.44 0.20 -1.95
C GLY A 43 -8.04 0.74 -2.25
N GLY A 44 -7.96 1.61 -3.26
CA GLY A 44 -6.71 2.25 -3.68
C GLY A 44 -5.97 2.89 -2.51
N ALA A 45 -4.64 2.72 -2.48
CA ALA A 45 -3.77 3.38 -1.53
C ALA A 45 -3.05 4.57 -2.20
N PRO A 46 -2.78 5.68 -1.48
CA PRO A 46 -2.15 6.86 -2.06
C PRO A 46 -0.80 6.62 -2.74
N ARG A 47 -0.07 5.57 -2.34
CA ARG A 47 1.25 5.23 -2.87
C ARG A 47 1.63 3.78 -2.61
N PHE A 48 2.71 3.34 -3.26
CA PHE A 48 3.39 2.11 -2.88
C PHE A 48 4.29 2.36 -1.66
N TYR A 49 4.00 1.70 -0.54
CA TYR A 49 4.80 1.81 0.68
C TYR A 49 6.06 0.93 0.63
N VAL A 50 7.01 1.34 -0.22
CA VAL A 50 8.29 0.68 -0.45
C VAL A 50 9.35 1.72 -0.79
N THR A 51 10.60 1.50 -0.40
CA THR A 51 11.70 2.39 -0.79
C THR A 51 12.10 2.14 -2.24
N TYR A 52 12.71 3.14 -2.85
CA TYR A 52 13.26 3.03 -4.20
C TYR A 52 14.24 1.87 -4.33
N GLU A 53 15.16 1.70 -3.37
CA GLU A 53 16.21 0.66 -3.41
C GLU A 53 15.60 -0.74 -3.36
N LEU A 54 14.59 -0.94 -2.51
CA LEU A 54 13.87 -2.21 -2.42
C LEU A 54 13.06 -2.49 -3.67
N ALA A 55 12.34 -1.49 -4.19
CA ALA A 55 11.59 -1.62 -5.44
C ALA A 55 12.53 -1.99 -6.60
N ARG A 56 13.60 -1.21 -6.79
CA ARG A 56 14.61 -1.43 -7.84
C ARG A 56 15.19 -2.84 -7.78
N ARG A 57 15.66 -3.26 -6.60
CA ARG A 57 16.24 -4.59 -6.40
C ARG A 57 15.27 -5.70 -6.80
N ASN A 58 14.02 -5.63 -6.34
CA ASN A 58 13.02 -6.67 -6.60
C ASN A 58 12.57 -6.69 -8.06
N ILE A 59 12.34 -5.52 -8.67
CA ILE A 59 11.97 -5.41 -10.09
C ILE A 59 13.09 -5.96 -10.98
N CYS A 60 14.36 -5.62 -10.71
CA CYS A 60 15.48 -6.18 -11.46
C CYS A 60 15.55 -7.70 -11.35
N SER A 61 15.29 -8.28 -10.17
CA SER A 61 15.20 -9.74 -10.02
C SER A 61 14.10 -10.35 -10.88
N ILE A 62 12.91 -9.71 -10.92
CA ILE A 62 11.78 -10.16 -11.74
C ILE A 62 12.14 -10.14 -13.24
N LEU A 63 12.72 -9.03 -13.71
CA LEU A 63 13.12 -8.87 -15.11
C LEU A 63 14.21 -9.87 -15.53
N GLN A 64 15.07 -10.31 -14.59
CA GLN A 64 16.11 -11.29 -14.83
C GLN A 64 15.63 -12.75 -14.66
N GLY A 65 14.34 -12.98 -14.40
CA GLY A 65 13.81 -14.33 -14.15
C GLY A 65 14.37 -14.97 -12.88
N LYS A 66 14.91 -14.19 -11.94
CA LYS A 66 15.45 -14.70 -10.68
C LYS A 66 14.32 -15.02 -9.70
N PRO A 67 14.50 -16.00 -8.81
CA PRO A 67 13.51 -16.30 -7.78
C PRO A 67 13.21 -15.07 -6.93
N TYR A 68 11.93 -14.88 -6.58
CA TYR A 68 11.51 -13.79 -5.72
C TYR A 68 12.23 -13.89 -4.38
N PRO A 69 12.87 -12.80 -3.90
CA PRO A 69 13.52 -12.81 -2.60
C PRO A 69 12.50 -12.82 -1.44
N CYS A 70 11.19 -12.70 -1.73
CA CYS A 70 10.14 -12.69 -0.72
C CYS A 70 9.03 -13.70 -1.08
N ASN A 71 8.70 -14.58 -0.12
CA ASN A 71 7.61 -15.56 -0.26
C ASN A 71 6.22 -14.97 0.01
N ASN A 72 6.13 -13.69 0.35
CA ASN A 72 4.83 -13.04 0.59
C ASN A 72 4.15 -12.72 -0.74
N ARG A 73 3.11 -13.50 -1.08
CA ARG A 73 2.33 -13.34 -2.31
C ARG A 73 1.85 -11.90 -2.56
N LEU A 74 1.37 -11.18 -1.55
CA LEU A 74 0.92 -9.79 -1.73
C LEU A 74 2.07 -8.85 -2.09
N LYS A 75 3.27 -9.10 -1.55
CA LYS A 75 4.47 -8.36 -1.94
C LYS A 75 4.92 -8.72 -3.35
N GLN A 76 4.80 -9.97 -3.76
CA GLN A 76 5.07 -10.38 -5.15
C GLN A 76 4.12 -9.66 -6.11
N GLU A 77 2.82 -9.65 -5.83
CA GLU A 77 1.80 -8.93 -6.61
C GLU A 77 2.10 -7.42 -6.67
N MET A 78 2.54 -6.81 -5.57
CA MET A 78 2.97 -5.40 -5.54
C MET A 78 4.16 -5.15 -6.47
N TYR A 79 5.18 -6.01 -6.44
CA TYR A 79 6.35 -5.83 -7.29
C TYR A 79 6.05 -6.14 -8.75
N GLN A 80 5.16 -7.09 -9.06
CA GLN A 80 4.69 -7.32 -10.43
C GLN A 80 3.97 -6.09 -10.99
N GLU A 81 3.09 -5.48 -10.20
CA GLU A 81 2.39 -4.25 -10.61
C GLU A 81 3.37 -3.08 -10.80
N LEU A 82 4.38 -2.94 -9.93
CA LEU A 82 5.44 -1.96 -10.12
C LEU A 82 6.23 -2.22 -11.39
N THR A 83 6.65 -3.46 -11.66
CA THR A 83 7.33 -3.84 -12.90
C THR A 83 6.51 -3.45 -14.12
N ARG A 84 5.22 -3.83 -14.14
CA ARG A 84 4.30 -3.51 -15.25
C ARG A 84 4.23 -2.00 -15.49
N ARG A 85 3.96 -1.21 -14.44
CA ARG A 85 3.85 0.26 -14.55
C ARG A 85 5.15 0.93 -14.95
N THR A 86 6.30 0.42 -14.47
CA THR A 86 7.61 0.97 -14.85
C THR A 86 7.87 0.74 -16.35
N LEU A 87 7.59 -0.46 -16.87
CA LEU A 87 7.73 -0.75 -18.30
C LEU A 87 6.76 0.10 -19.14
N GLU A 88 5.49 0.21 -18.74
CA GLU A 88 4.52 1.07 -19.43
C GLU A 88 4.93 2.55 -19.42
N CYS A 89 5.52 3.04 -18.33
CA CYS A 89 6.06 4.40 -18.26
C CYS A 89 7.22 4.60 -19.26
N MET A 90 8.11 3.61 -19.39
CA MET A 90 9.19 3.65 -20.38
C MET A 90 8.65 3.65 -21.82
N GLU A 91 7.69 2.77 -22.12
CA GLU A 91 7.05 2.65 -23.44
C GLU A 91 6.34 3.93 -23.84
N ARG A 92 5.54 4.53 -22.94
CA ARG A 92 4.82 5.80 -23.18
C ARG A 92 5.77 6.95 -23.48
N CYS A 93 6.96 6.95 -22.90
CA CYS A 93 7.99 7.94 -23.16
C CYS A 93 8.90 7.56 -24.34
N LYS A 94 8.54 6.57 -25.18
CA LYS A 94 9.36 6.05 -26.29
C LYS A 94 10.79 5.70 -25.85
N ASN A 95 10.92 5.09 -24.68
CA ASN A 95 12.20 4.74 -24.04
C ASN A 95 13.17 5.91 -23.79
N ARG A 96 12.68 7.15 -23.76
CA ARG A 96 13.49 8.33 -23.40
C ARG A 96 13.82 8.39 -21.91
N LYS A 97 12.96 7.82 -21.06
CA LYS A 97 13.22 7.66 -19.63
C LYS A 97 14.03 6.40 -19.41
N SER A 98 15.10 6.50 -18.64
CA SER A 98 15.79 5.34 -18.09
C SER A 98 14.87 4.56 -17.13
N PHE A 99 15.22 3.29 -16.90
CA PHE A 99 14.51 2.46 -15.91
C PHE A 99 14.41 3.13 -14.53
N ASN A 100 15.49 3.79 -14.09
CA ASN A 100 15.53 4.46 -12.79
C ASN A 100 14.56 5.66 -12.75
N GLU A 101 14.54 6.49 -13.81
CA GLU A 101 13.62 7.61 -13.90
C GLU A 101 12.16 7.14 -13.98
N ALA A 102 11.88 6.12 -14.78
CA ALA A 102 10.54 5.56 -14.88
C ALA A 102 10.05 4.99 -13.55
N LEU A 103 10.91 4.27 -12.82
CA LEU A 103 10.59 3.76 -11.49
C LEU A 103 10.36 4.89 -10.47
N MET A 104 11.19 5.94 -10.47
CA MET A 104 10.98 7.11 -9.62
C MET A 104 9.66 7.83 -9.92
N THR A 105 9.32 8.01 -11.21
CA THR A 105 8.03 8.56 -11.63
C THR A 105 6.89 7.71 -11.06
N VAL A 106 6.93 6.38 -11.24
CA VAL A 106 5.87 5.49 -10.73
C VAL A 106 5.73 5.58 -9.20
N LEU A 107 6.83 5.57 -8.45
CA LEU A 107 6.78 5.64 -6.98
C LEU A 107 6.30 7.01 -6.46
N SER A 108 6.54 8.08 -7.22
CA SER A 108 6.20 9.45 -6.82
C SER A 108 4.77 9.84 -7.21
N GLU A 109 4.33 9.44 -8.40
CA GLU A 109 3.11 9.96 -9.02
C GLU A 109 1.95 8.96 -9.01
N HIS A 110 2.22 7.65 -8.99
CA HIS A 110 1.15 6.66 -9.10
C HIS A 110 0.63 6.22 -7.72
N SER A 111 -0.70 6.20 -7.59
CA SER A 111 -1.38 5.53 -6.48
C SER A 111 -1.27 4.01 -6.59
N ALA A 112 -1.15 3.31 -5.46
CA ALA A 112 -1.18 1.86 -5.47
C ALA A 112 -2.64 1.37 -5.59
N PRO A 113 -2.93 0.29 -6.33
CA PRO A 113 -4.28 -0.25 -6.44
C PRO A 113 -4.89 -0.69 -5.10
N ARG A 114 -4.05 -1.00 -4.11
CA ARG A 114 -4.42 -1.54 -2.80
C ARG A 114 -3.27 -1.40 -1.81
N PHE A 115 -3.53 -1.70 -0.55
CA PHE A 115 -2.53 -1.62 0.53
C PHE A 115 -1.53 -2.78 0.58
N TYR A 116 -1.72 -3.84 -0.21
CA TYR A 116 -0.87 -5.05 -0.25
C TYR A 116 -0.57 -5.63 1.14
N MET A 117 -1.61 -5.72 1.97
CA MET A 117 -1.56 -6.34 3.30
C MET A 117 -2.73 -7.30 3.48
N THR A 118 -2.57 -8.30 4.35
CA THR A 118 -3.65 -9.27 4.62
C THR A 118 -4.70 -8.67 5.56
N ILE A 119 -5.93 -9.19 5.51
CA ILE A 119 -7.00 -8.84 6.47
C ILE A 119 -6.50 -8.97 7.91
N LYS A 120 -5.81 -10.07 8.25
CA LYS A 120 -5.24 -10.29 9.59
C LYS A 120 -4.31 -9.16 10.01
N SER A 121 -3.44 -8.70 9.10
CA SER A 121 -2.51 -7.61 9.36
C SER A 121 -3.23 -6.28 9.51
N ALA A 122 -4.22 -6.01 8.66
CA ALA A 122 -5.03 -4.81 8.69
C ALA A 122 -5.91 -4.72 9.95
N ARG A 123 -6.50 -5.83 10.40
CA ARG A 123 -7.26 -5.93 11.65
C ARG A 123 -6.38 -5.60 12.87
N ASN A 124 -5.17 -6.14 12.89
CA ASN A 124 -4.21 -5.85 13.95
C ASN A 124 -3.79 -4.38 13.93
N LEU A 125 -3.52 -3.83 12.74
CA LEU A 125 -3.20 -2.42 12.54
C LEU A 125 -4.33 -1.51 13.04
N LEU A 126 -5.57 -1.75 12.59
CA LEU A 126 -6.74 -0.97 13.01
C LEU A 126 -6.88 -0.96 14.54
N SER A 127 -6.76 -2.13 15.16
CA SER A 127 -6.88 -2.27 16.62
C SER A 127 -5.76 -1.50 17.36
N GLN A 128 -4.53 -1.51 16.83
CA GLN A 128 -3.43 -0.73 17.37
C GLN A 128 -3.67 0.78 17.24
N LEU A 129 -4.16 1.24 16.09
CA LEU A 129 -4.43 2.66 15.83
C LEU A 129 -5.57 3.19 16.71
N GLN A 130 -6.67 2.45 16.82
CA GLN A 130 -7.78 2.80 17.70
C GLN A 130 -7.34 2.87 19.17
N ARG A 131 -6.50 1.93 19.63
CA ARG A 131 -5.93 1.99 20.98
C ARG A 131 -5.08 3.23 21.17
N LYS A 132 -4.24 3.58 20.19
CA LYS A 132 -3.38 4.77 20.25
C LYS A 132 -4.21 6.05 20.34
N GLN A 133 -5.28 6.19 19.55
CA GLN A 133 -6.19 7.33 19.60
C GLN A 133 -6.87 7.50 20.95
N ARG A 134 -7.38 6.40 21.55
CA ARG A 134 -8.00 6.46 22.88
C ARG A 134 -7.03 6.91 23.97
N ASN A 135 -5.78 6.46 23.91
CA ASN A 135 -4.77 6.84 24.89
C ASN A 135 -4.39 8.33 24.78
N LEU A 136 -4.30 8.86 23.55
CA LEU A 136 -4.06 10.29 23.31
C LEU A 136 -5.19 11.16 23.85
N GLN A 137 -6.45 10.75 23.68
CA GLN A 137 -7.61 11.48 24.21
C GLN A 137 -7.63 11.51 25.75
N ARG A 138 -7.16 10.44 26.40
CA ARG A 138 -7.09 10.35 27.87
C ARG A 138 -5.94 11.12 28.50
N SER A 139 -4.86 11.40 27.76
CA SER A 139 -3.74 12.21 28.25
C SER A 139 -3.97 13.73 28.14
N HIS A 140 -5.07 14.13 27.49
CA HIS A 140 -5.52 15.53 27.39
C HIS A 140 -6.72 15.83 28.32
N HIS A 141 -6.99 14.94 29.28
CA HIS A 141 -7.89 15.12 30.42
C HIS A 141 -7.08 14.93 31.69
#